data_AF-A0A6H5IR87-F1
#
_entry.id   AF-A0A6H5IR87-F1
#
_cell.length_a   1.000
_cell.length_b   1.000
_cell.length_c   1.000
_cell.angle_alpha   90.00
_cell.angle_beta   90.00
_cell.angle_gamma   90.00
#
_symmetry.space_group_name_H-M   'P 1'
#
loop_
_entity.id
_entity.type
_entity.pdbx_description
1 polymer ?
#
loop_
_entity_poly.entity_id
_entity_poly.type
_entity_poly.pdbx_seq_one_letter_code
_entity_poly.pdbx_strand_id
1 'polypeptide(L)'
;METRLMADITSACDASMTTVGGRRHRGAVYWCTSEIANVWRSCLRARRLAERARGRPNADACRASYTSARRLLRAAIKSSKRLCLNKLCDEVKEDVWGKPYETVMSRLRGPRANSPSSPTLVRRIVAALFPRGPDEPALPPPLQAGAIVPAVTMEELRGACRRIKDHTAPGPDGVPNAAIKIAIATHPDIFLQVYTACLRTCVFPACWKRQRLALLPKPGKPPEEPSSYRPLCMLDTAGKILERLICDRLEVMTESPWGLSEHQYGFRKGR
;
A
#
# COMPACT_ATOMS: atom_id res chain seq x y z
N MET A 1 -29.08 -8.05 -0.71
CA MET A 1 -29.04 -6.70 -0.11
C MET A 1 -27.60 -6.19 -0.04
N GLU A 2 -26.66 -6.96 0.52
CA GLU A 2 -25.24 -6.60 0.63
C GLU A 2 -24.54 -6.27 -0.70
N THR A 3 -24.78 -7.07 -1.74
CA THR A 3 -24.14 -6.88 -3.06
C THR A 3 -24.53 -5.57 -3.72
N ARG A 4 -25.79 -5.15 -3.56
CA ARG A 4 -26.30 -3.88 -4.08
C ARG A 4 -25.74 -2.69 -3.30
N LEU A 5 -25.75 -2.77 -1.97
CA LEU A 5 -25.17 -1.72 -1.11
C LEU A 5 -23.70 -1.45 -1.46
N MET A 6 -22.89 -2.51 -1.60
CA MET A 6 -21.48 -2.36 -1.94
C MET A 6 -21.31 -1.82 -3.36
N ALA A 7 -22.14 -2.24 -4.33
CA ALA A 7 -22.10 -1.70 -5.68
C ALA A 7 -22.42 -0.20 -5.72
N ASP A 8 -23.41 0.26 -4.94
CA ASP A 8 -23.78 1.67 -4.85
C ASP A 8 -22.64 2.51 -4.24
N ILE A 9 -21.98 1.99 -3.19
CA ILE A 9 -20.81 2.65 -2.57
C ILE A 9 -19.64 2.71 -3.55
N THR A 10 -19.33 1.60 -4.24
CA THR A 10 -18.28 1.57 -5.25
C THR A 10 -18.56 2.57 -6.37
N SER A 11 -19.81 2.63 -6.88
CA SER A 11 -20.19 3.60 -7.90
C SER A 11 -20.04 5.05 -7.42
N ALA A 12 -20.41 5.35 -6.18
CA ALA A 12 -20.24 6.69 -5.60
C ALA A 12 -18.75 7.04 -5.45
N CYS A 13 -17.93 6.07 -5.07
CA CYS A 13 -16.48 6.20 -4.96
C CYS A 13 -15.83 6.50 -6.31
N ASP A 14 -16.17 5.72 -7.34
CA ASP A 14 -15.65 5.89 -8.70
C ASP A 14 -16.05 7.23 -9.31
N ALA A 15 -17.26 7.73 -8.99
CA ALA A 15 -17.71 9.05 -9.44
C ALA A 15 -17.02 10.21 -8.71
N SER A 16 -16.63 10.02 -7.45
CA SER A 16 -16.14 11.10 -6.58
C SER A 16 -14.61 11.17 -6.46
N MET A 17 -13.91 10.06 -6.69
CA MET A 17 -12.47 9.96 -6.49
C MET A 17 -11.73 9.79 -7.81
N THR A 18 -10.73 10.63 -8.06
CA THR A 18 -9.83 10.45 -9.20
C THR A 18 -8.97 9.21 -8.98
N THR A 19 -9.07 8.22 -9.86
CA THR A 19 -8.12 7.11 -9.88
C THR A 19 -6.72 7.65 -10.17
N VAL A 20 -5.74 7.38 -9.31
CA VAL A 20 -4.35 7.80 -9.55
C VAL A 20 -3.78 6.98 -10.71
N GLY A 21 -3.93 7.50 -11.93
CA GLY A 21 -3.41 6.91 -13.15
C GLY A 21 -1.95 7.31 -13.43
N GLY A 22 -1.12 6.31 -13.75
CA GLY A 22 0.05 6.48 -14.61
C GLY A 22 1.31 7.09 -13.98
N ARG A 23 2.47 6.75 -14.59
CA ARG A 23 3.84 7.09 -14.18
C ARG A 23 3.94 8.49 -13.56
N ARG A 24 4.36 8.55 -12.28
CA ARG A 24 4.98 9.76 -11.71
C ARG A 24 5.99 10.27 -12.73
N HIS A 25 5.78 11.48 -13.24
CA HIS A 25 6.78 12.17 -14.04
C HIS A 25 8.09 12.07 -13.25
N ARG A 26 9.15 11.50 -13.83
CA ARG A 26 10.45 11.49 -13.15
C ARG A 26 10.76 12.96 -12.89
N GLY A 27 10.75 13.36 -11.62
CA GLY A 27 11.06 14.73 -11.23
C GLY A 27 12.42 15.12 -11.80
N ALA A 28 12.63 16.42 -12.01
CA ALA A 28 13.95 16.92 -12.38
C ALA A 28 14.99 16.37 -11.39
N VAL A 29 16.16 15.97 -11.91
CA VAL A 29 17.25 15.45 -11.07
C VAL A 29 17.56 16.49 -9.98
N TYR A 30 17.80 16.06 -8.74
CA TYR A 30 17.86 16.94 -7.56
C TYR A 30 18.78 18.17 -7.65
N TRP A 31 19.82 18.11 -8.50
CA TRP A 31 20.77 19.21 -8.74
C TRP A 31 20.47 20.02 -10.01
N CYS A 32 19.46 19.68 -10.80
CA CYS A 32 19.18 20.32 -12.08
C CYS A 32 18.18 21.47 -11.90
N THR A 33 18.71 22.70 -11.78
CA THR A 33 17.92 23.93 -11.76
C THR A 33 17.65 24.44 -13.18
N SER A 34 16.72 25.40 -13.32
CA SER A 34 16.47 26.11 -14.58
C SER A 34 17.74 26.79 -15.12
N GLU A 35 18.58 27.32 -14.23
CA GLU A 35 19.88 27.91 -14.56
C GLU A 35 20.85 26.89 -15.15
N ILE A 36 20.99 25.70 -14.54
CA ILE A 36 21.84 24.63 -15.06
C ILE A 36 21.30 24.15 -16.41
N ALA A 37 19.98 24.03 -16.55
CA ALA A 37 19.36 23.68 -17.82
C ALA A 37 19.67 24.71 -18.91
N ASN A 38 19.76 26.00 -18.58
CA ASN A 38 20.17 27.06 -19.51
C ASN A 38 21.64 26.91 -19.93
N VAL A 39 22.55 26.74 -18.96
CA VAL A 39 23.99 26.53 -19.23
C VAL A 39 24.19 25.26 -20.07
N TRP A 40 23.40 24.22 -19.81
CA TRP A 40 23.44 22.97 -20.56
C TRP A 40 22.97 23.16 -22.02
N ARG A 41 21.87 23.89 -22.24
CA ARG A 41 21.41 24.27 -23.58
C ARG A 41 22.48 25.06 -24.36
N SER A 42 23.13 26.03 -23.71
CA SER A 42 24.21 26.81 -24.31
C SER A 42 25.43 25.96 -24.67
N CYS A 43 25.83 25.02 -23.79
CA CYS A 43 26.91 24.08 -24.06
C CYS A 43 26.59 23.15 -25.24
N LEU A 44 25.37 22.62 -25.31
CA LEU A 44 24.93 21.79 -26.44
C LEU A 44 24.89 22.58 -27.75
N ARG A 45 24.47 23.86 -27.71
CA ARG A 45 24.51 24.75 -28.88
C ARG A 45 25.94 24.97 -29.35
N ALA A 46 26.86 25.28 -28.45
CA ALA A 46 28.28 25.46 -28.77
C ALA A 46 28.91 24.17 -29.34
N ARG A 47 28.55 22.99 -28.80
CA ARG A 47 28.99 21.70 -29.32
C ARG A 47 28.55 21.49 -30.78
N ARG A 48 27.26 21.72 -31.08
CA ARG A 48 26.71 21.58 -32.43
C ARG A 48 27.38 22.54 -33.41
N LEU A 49 27.69 23.77 -33.00
CA LEU A 49 28.41 24.73 -33.82
C LEU A 49 29.85 24.28 -34.11
N ALA A 50 30.57 23.78 -33.09
CA ALA A 50 31.92 23.23 -33.26
C ALA A 50 31.96 21.99 -34.16
N GLU A 51 30.93 21.14 -34.10
CA GLU A 51 30.80 19.97 -34.99
C GLU A 51 30.62 20.39 -36.46
N ARG A 52 29.78 21.42 -36.73
CA ARG A 52 29.55 21.93 -38.09
C ARG A 52 30.71 22.75 -38.65
N ALA A 53 31.53 23.35 -37.80
CA ALA A 53 32.67 24.17 -38.18
C ALA A 53 33.92 23.34 -38.52
N ARG A 54 33.90 22.01 -38.38
CA ARG A 54 35.04 21.15 -38.74
C ARG A 54 35.43 21.35 -40.21
N GLY A 55 36.72 21.53 -40.45
CA GLY A 55 37.26 21.79 -41.80
C GLY A 55 37.02 23.21 -42.32
N ARG A 56 36.41 24.11 -41.53
CA ARG A 56 36.23 25.52 -41.87
C ARG A 56 37.27 26.40 -41.17
N PRO A 57 37.55 27.62 -41.69
CA PRO A 57 38.51 28.55 -41.08
C PRO A 57 38.16 28.93 -39.63
N ASN A 58 36.87 28.86 -39.24
CA ASN A 58 36.40 29.19 -37.90
C ASN A 58 36.35 27.99 -36.93
N ALA A 59 36.91 26.83 -37.30
CA ALA A 59 36.90 25.60 -36.50
C ALA A 59 37.46 25.81 -35.09
N ASP A 60 38.59 26.51 -34.98
CA ASP A 60 39.30 26.68 -33.69
C ASP A 60 38.56 27.62 -32.75
N ALA A 61 37.99 28.70 -33.28
CA ALA A 61 37.16 29.63 -32.51
C ALA A 61 35.90 28.93 -31.96
N CYS A 62 35.22 28.11 -32.79
CA CYS A 62 34.06 27.35 -32.33
C CYS A 62 34.45 26.26 -31.31
N ARG A 63 35.61 25.62 -31.46
CA ARG A 63 36.14 24.64 -30.50
C ARG A 63 36.49 25.28 -29.15
N ALA A 64 37.09 26.47 -29.16
CA ALA A 64 37.37 27.24 -27.95
C ALA A 64 36.07 27.63 -27.23
N SER A 65 35.05 28.09 -27.97
CA SER A 65 33.72 28.41 -27.44
C SER A 65 33.02 27.20 -26.80
N TYR A 66 33.07 26.02 -27.43
CA TYR A 66 32.56 24.80 -26.82
C TYR A 66 33.34 24.42 -25.55
N THR A 67 34.66 24.55 -25.57
CA THR A 67 35.52 24.21 -24.41
C THR A 67 35.20 25.11 -23.21
N SER A 68 35.01 26.41 -23.42
CA SER A 68 34.61 27.35 -22.36
C SER A 68 33.20 27.05 -21.85
N ALA A 69 32.22 26.82 -22.73
CA ALA A 69 30.85 26.46 -22.34
C ALA A 69 30.79 25.13 -21.56
N ARG A 70 31.62 24.15 -21.94
CA ARG A 70 31.75 22.87 -21.21
C ARG A 70 32.35 23.05 -19.84
N ARG A 71 33.35 23.93 -19.69
CA ARG A 71 33.94 24.29 -18.39
C ARG A 71 32.90 24.93 -17.48
N LEU A 72 32.12 25.89 -18.00
CA LEU A 72 31.04 26.55 -17.27
C LEU A 72 29.96 25.54 -16.83
N LEU A 73 29.53 24.64 -17.71
CA LEU A 73 28.57 23.59 -17.36
C LEU A 73 29.10 22.68 -16.25
N ARG A 74 30.35 22.21 -16.35
CA ARG A 74 30.97 21.38 -15.31
C ARG A 74 31.06 22.10 -13.98
N ALA A 75 31.45 23.38 -13.99
CA ALA A 75 31.52 24.21 -12.78
C ALA A 75 30.14 24.39 -12.15
N ALA A 76 29.11 24.74 -12.93
CA ALA A 76 27.74 24.92 -12.47
C ALA A 76 27.17 23.64 -11.84
N ILE A 77 27.35 22.47 -12.50
CA ILE A 77 26.93 21.17 -11.95
C ILE A 77 27.65 20.86 -10.64
N LYS A 78 28.96 21.09 -10.56
CA LYS A 78 29.75 20.84 -9.36
C LYS A 78 29.27 21.72 -8.19
N SER A 79 29.09 23.01 -8.43
CA SER A 79 28.63 23.97 -7.43
C SER A 79 27.22 23.63 -6.93
N SER A 80 26.29 23.31 -7.83
CA SER A 80 24.94 22.93 -7.44
C SER A 80 24.89 21.62 -6.66
N LYS A 81 25.60 20.57 -7.09
CA LYS A 81 25.68 19.32 -6.33
C LYS A 81 26.22 19.54 -4.92
N ARG A 82 27.23 20.41 -4.75
CA ARG A 82 27.78 20.78 -3.44
C ARG A 82 26.74 21.52 -2.59
N LEU A 83 26.01 22.47 -3.18
CA LEU A 83 24.95 23.20 -2.48
C LEU A 83 23.83 22.25 -2.03
N CYS A 84 23.38 21.33 -2.90
CA CYS A 84 22.40 20.32 -2.54
C CYS A 84 22.90 19.39 -1.42
N LEU A 85 24.19 19.01 -1.43
CA LEU A 85 24.78 18.20 -0.36
C LEU A 85 24.81 18.96 0.97
N ASN A 86 25.27 20.22 0.96
CA ASN A 86 25.30 21.05 2.16
C ASN A 86 23.90 21.21 2.75
N LYS A 87 22.91 21.52 1.90
CA LYS A 87 21.50 21.60 2.31
C LYS A 87 21.01 20.29 2.93
N LEU A 88 21.36 19.15 2.34
CA LEU A 88 21.01 17.84 2.90
C LEU A 88 21.67 17.60 4.27
N CYS A 89 22.93 18.03 4.46
CA CYS A 89 23.62 17.94 5.75
C CYS A 89 23.00 18.87 6.80
N ASP A 90 22.54 20.07 6.40
CA ASP A 90 21.85 20.99 7.32
C ASP A 90 20.47 20.46 7.71
N GLU A 91 19.74 19.81 6.80
CA GLU A 91 18.45 19.14 7.11
C GLU A 91 18.58 18.08 8.21
N VAL A 92 19.74 17.41 8.37
CA VAL A 92 19.97 16.43 9.44
C VAL A 92 19.88 17.08 10.83
N LYS A 93 20.27 18.36 10.95
CA LYS A 93 20.28 19.06 12.23
C LYS A 93 18.86 19.36 12.72
N GLU A 94 17.94 19.58 11.78
CA GLU A 94 16.53 19.88 12.05
C GLU A 94 15.69 18.61 12.17
N ASP A 95 15.88 17.65 11.26
CA ASP A 95 15.14 16.38 11.22
C ASP A 95 16.08 15.20 10.94
N VAL A 96 16.47 14.53 12.02
CA VAL A 96 17.34 13.34 12.00
C VAL A 96 16.69 12.19 11.21
N TRP A 97 15.36 12.14 11.11
CA TRP A 97 14.61 11.06 10.45
C TRP A 97 14.12 11.43 9.05
N GLY A 98 14.46 12.62 8.56
CA GLY A 98 14.01 13.13 7.27
C GLY A 98 14.73 12.52 6.06
N LYS A 99 14.80 13.31 4.98
CA LYS A 99 15.40 12.89 3.70
C LYS A 99 16.82 12.32 3.78
N PRO A 100 17.73 12.82 4.65
CA PRO A 100 19.07 12.24 4.78
C PRO A 100 19.01 10.78 5.27
N TYR A 101 18.21 10.50 6.30
CA TYR A 101 17.99 9.15 6.82
C TYR A 101 17.34 8.25 5.77
N GLU A 102 16.28 8.72 5.10
CA GLU A 102 15.64 7.96 4.01
C GLU A 102 16.62 7.59 2.89
N THR A 103 17.49 8.53 2.51
CA THR A 103 18.50 8.34 1.47
C THR A 103 19.49 7.25 1.86
N VAL A 104 20.03 7.29 3.08
CA VAL A 104 20.95 6.27 3.59
C VAL A 104 20.25 4.91 3.71
N MET A 105 19.07 4.88 4.32
CA MET A 105 18.31 3.65 4.52
C MET A 105 17.89 3.02 3.19
N SER A 106 17.58 3.81 2.16
CA SER A 106 17.28 3.28 0.82
C SER A 106 18.46 2.53 0.20
N ARG A 107 19.70 2.92 0.52
CA ARG A 107 20.92 2.23 0.05
C ARG A 107 21.27 1.03 0.91
N LEU A 108 21.08 1.13 2.23
CA LEU A 108 21.35 0.03 3.16
C LEU A 108 20.35 -1.11 3.06
N ARG A 109 19.07 -0.82 2.77
CA ARG A 109 18.00 -1.83 2.65
C ARG A 109 18.16 -2.73 1.43
N GLY A 110 19.17 -2.52 0.58
CA GLY A 110 19.40 -3.28 -0.64
C GLY A 110 18.26 -3.14 -1.66
N PRO A 111 18.38 -3.82 -2.82
CA PRO A 111 17.25 -3.95 -3.73
C PRO A 111 16.09 -4.60 -2.99
N ARG A 112 14.89 -4.03 -3.06
CA ARG A 112 13.68 -4.73 -2.57
C ARG A 112 13.59 -6.05 -3.34
N ALA A 113 13.54 -7.17 -2.62
CA ALA A 113 13.24 -8.45 -3.24
C ALA A 113 11.90 -8.29 -3.99
N ASN A 114 11.94 -8.50 -5.31
CA ASN A 114 10.75 -8.33 -6.13
C ASN A 114 9.77 -9.45 -5.80
N SER A 115 8.48 -9.13 -5.75
CA SER A 115 7.45 -10.17 -5.69
C SER A 115 7.57 -11.10 -6.92
N PRO A 116 7.25 -12.39 -6.77
CA PRO A 116 7.41 -13.39 -7.82
C PRO A 116 6.60 -12.96 -9.04
N SER A 117 7.30 -12.68 -10.14
CA SER A 117 6.67 -12.15 -11.37
C SER A 117 6.16 -13.24 -12.30
N SER A 118 6.65 -14.47 -12.15
CA SER A 118 6.21 -15.61 -12.97
C SER A 118 4.86 -16.16 -12.46
N PRO A 119 3.81 -16.21 -13.31
CA PRO A 119 2.50 -16.73 -12.92
C PRO A 119 2.54 -18.20 -12.45
N THR A 120 3.40 -19.02 -13.04
CA THR A 120 3.56 -20.44 -12.66
C THR A 120 4.16 -20.57 -11.26
N LEU A 121 5.18 -19.76 -10.96
CA LEU A 121 5.79 -19.69 -9.63
C LEU A 121 4.78 -19.23 -8.58
N VAL A 122 4.00 -18.18 -8.87
CA VAL A 122 2.94 -17.69 -7.96
C VAL A 122 1.94 -18.80 -7.66
N ARG A 123 1.42 -19.50 -8.68
CA ARG A 123 0.48 -20.61 -8.48
C ARG A 123 1.05 -21.72 -7.62
N ARG A 124 2.33 -22.09 -7.84
CA ARG A 124 3.02 -23.09 -7.03
C ARG A 124 3.16 -22.66 -5.58
N ILE A 125 3.56 -21.40 -5.34
CA ILE A 125 3.66 -20.84 -3.99
C ILE A 125 2.29 -20.84 -3.31
N VAL A 126 1.24 -20.39 -4.00
CA VAL A 126 -0.12 -20.36 -3.45
C VAL A 126 -0.62 -21.74 -3.11
N ALA A 127 -0.44 -22.73 -4.00
CA ALA A 127 -0.86 -24.11 -3.74
C ALA A 127 -0.16 -24.73 -2.52
N ALA A 128 1.11 -24.37 -2.28
CA ALA A 128 1.85 -24.83 -1.12
C ALA A 128 1.48 -24.10 0.19
N LEU A 129 1.20 -22.79 0.12
CA LEU A 129 0.82 -21.99 1.30
C LEU A 129 -0.64 -22.20 1.72
N PHE A 130 -1.51 -22.52 0.76
CA PHE A 130 -2.95 -22.74 0.96
C PHE A 130 -3.33 -24.11 0.39
N PRO A 131 -2.94 -25.21 1.05
CA PRO A 131 -3.28 -26.54 0.60
C PRO A 131 -4.81 -26.68 0.60
N ARG A 132 -5.36 -27.30 -0.46
CA ARG A 132 -6.76 -27.69 -0.47
C ARG A 132 -6.91 -28.84 0.54
N GLY A 133 -7.68 -28.60 1.60
CA GLY A 133 -8.08 -29.67 2.50
C GLY A 133 -9.00 -30.68 1.78
N PRO A 134 -9.28 -31.84 2.41
CA PRO A 134 -10.42 -32.64 2.01
C PRO A 134 -11.69 -31.76 2.02
N ASP A 135 -12.71 -32.18 1.26
CA ASP A 135 -14.00 -31.50 1.25
C ASP A 135 -14.44 -31.19 2.69
N GLU A 136 -14.86 -29.95 2.90
CA GLU A 136 -15.17 -29.38 4.20
C GLU A 136 -16.08 -30.34 4.98
N PRO A 137 -15.73 -30.75 6.23
CA PRO A 137 -16.62 -31.60 7.01
C PRO A 137 -17.99 -30.94 7.07
N ALA A 138 -19.05 -31.74 7.00
CA ALA A 138 -20.42 -31.25 7.05
C ALA A 138 -20.53 -30.22 8.18
N LEU A 139 -20.97 -29.01 7.83
CA LEU A 139 -21.18 -27.93 8.79
C LEU A 139 -21.92 -28.52 10.01
N PRO A 140 -21.53 -28.15 11.24
CA PRO A 140 -22.28 -28.58 12.41
C PRO A 140 -23.76 -28.26 12.18
N PRO A 141 -24.68 -29.08 12.73
CA PRO A 141 -26.11 -28.87 12.53
C PRO A 141 -26.45 -27.40 12.79
N PRO A 142 -27.34 -26.80 11.99
CA PRO A 142 -27.72 -25.40 12.15
C PRO A 142 -28.07 -25.13 13.62
N LEU A 143 -27.78 -23.91 14.08
CA LEU A 143 -28.13 -23.43 15.44
C LEU A 143 -29.46 -24.03 15.87
N GLN A 144 -29.49 -24.61 17.08
CA GLN A 144 -30.70 -25.23 17.63
C GLN A 144 -31.90 -24.31 17.37
N ALA A 145 -32.98 -24.87 16.82
CA ALA A 145 -34.18 -24.12 16.50
C ALA A 145 -34.63 -23.32 17.75
N GLY A 146 -34.52 -21.98 17.68
CA GLY A 146 -34.81 -21.08 18.79
C GLY A 146 -33.62 -20.30 19.37
N ALA A 147 -32.38 -20.54 18.92
CA ALA A 147 -31.24 -19.73 19.34
C ALA A 147 -31.36 -18.29 18.77
N ILE A 148 -31.62 -17.32 19.64
CA ILE A 148 -31.76 -15.92 19.26
C ILE A 148 -30.37 -15.29 19.22
N VAL A 149 -29.88 -14.99 18.01
CA VAL A 149 -28.68 -14.17 17.84
C VAL A 149 -29.05 -12.69 18.04
N PRO A 150 -28.47 -11.99 19.04
CA PRO A 150 -28.76 -10.58 19.28
C PRO A 150 -28.45 -9.73 18.06
N ALA A 151 -29.29 -8.73 17.78
CA ALA A 151 -29.02 -7.76 16.72
C ALA A 151 -27.72 -7.00 16.99
N VAL A 152 -27.07 -6.53 15.93
CA VAL A 152 -25.90 -5.66 16.07
C VAL A 152 -26.36 -4.32 16.61
N THR A 153 -25.70 -3.82 17.66
CA THR A 153 -26.02 -2.50 18.22
C THR A 153 -25.22 -1.38 17.53
N MET A 154 -25.70 -0.16 17.69
CA MET A 154 -24.99 1.03 17.18
C MET A 154 -23.61 1.17 17.84
N GLU A 155 -23.49 0.84 19.13
CA GLU A 155 -22.22 0.90 19.86
C GLU A 155 -21.21 -0.11 19.31
N GLU A 156 -21.65 -1.35 19.04
CA GLU A 156 -20.82 -2.39 18.44
C GLU A 156 -20.31 -1.95 17.06
N LEU A 157 -21.21 -1.45 16.20
CA LEU A 157 -20.87 -1.00 14.85
C LEU A 157 -19.87 0.17 14.88
N ARG A 158 -20.10 1.18 15.72
CA ARG A 158 -19.18 2.31 15.90
C ARG A 158 -17.85 1.87 16.49
N GLY A 159 -17.87 0.92 17.44
CA GLY A 159 -16.69 0.31 18.03
C GLY A 159 -15.82 -0.39 16.99
N ALA A 160 -16.43 -1.22 16.15
CA ALA A 160 -15.75 -1.91 15.05
C ALA A 160 -15.15 -0.91 14.05
N CYS A 161 -15.91 0.12 13.66
CA CYS A 161 -15.44 1.14 12.72
C CYS A 161 -14.22 1.91 13.26
N ARG A 162 -14.21 2.31 14.54
CA ARG A 162 -13.10 3.07 15.13
C ARG A 162 -11.76 2.34 15.06
N ARG A 163 -11.76 1.01 15.12
CA ARG A 163 -10.53 0.20 15.06
C ARG A 163 -9.91 0.12 13.66
N ILE A 164 -10.69 0.35 12.62
CA ILE A 164 -10.21 0.32 11.24
C ILE A 164 -9.44 1.61 10.95
N LYS A 165 -8.22 1.49 10.42
CA LYS A 165 -7.40 2.65 10.02
C LYS A 165 -7.83 3.18 8.66
N ASP A 166 -7.90 4.50 8.50
CA ASP A 166 -8.46 5.12 7.28
C ASP A 166 -7.57 4.93 6.05
N HIS A 167 -6.26 5.15 6.20
CA HIS A 167 -5.30 5.18 5.09
C HIS A 167 -4.54 3.87 4.95
N THR A 168 -5.26 2.76 4.83
CA THR A 168 -4.68 1.45 4.51
C THR A 168 -5.12 0.97 3.13
N ALA A 169 -4.41 -0.02 2.58
CA ALA A 169 -4.72 -0.55 1.26
C ALA A 169 -6.15 -1.16 1.25
N PRO A 170 -6.99 -0.81 0.26
CA PRO A 170 -8.32 -1.37 0.14
C PRO A 170 -8.28 -2.85 -0.25
N GLY A 171 -9.41 -3.53 -0.08
CA GLY A 171 -9.61 -4.91 -0.52
C GLY A 171 -9.72 -5.02 -2.05
N PRO A 172 -10.10 -6.20 -2.55
CA PRO A 172 -10.45 -6.41 -3.96
C PRO A 172 -11.47 -5.45 -4.55
N ASP A 173 -12.39 -4.92 -3.73
CA ASP A 173 -13.41 -3.95 -4.16
C ASP A 173 -12.86 -2.56 -4.51
N GLY A 174 -11.62 -2.26 -4.10
CA GLY A 174 -10.98 -0.96 -4.31
C GLY A 174 -11.53 0.17 -3.45
N VAL A 175 -12.51 -0.08 -2.57
CA VAL A 175 -13.17 0.95 -1.78
C VAL A 175 -12.30 1.33 -0.57
N PRO A 176 -11.92 2.61 -0.41
CA PRO A 176 -11.14 3.05 0.74
C PRO A 176 -11.91 2.88 2.05
N ASN A 177 -11.22 2.53 3.13
CA ASN A 177 -11.84 2.38 4.45
C ASN A 177 -12.57 3.66 4.91
N ALA A 178 -12.02 4.83 4.58
CA ALA A 178 -12.64 6.12 4.88
C ALA A 178 -14.03 6.26 4.23
N ALA A 179 -14.20 5.81 2.99
CA ALA A 179 -15.48 5.88 2.29
C ALA A 179 -16.54 5.00 2.97
N ILE A 180 -16.16 3.79 3.39
CA ILE A 180 -17.06 2.88 4.13
C ILE A 180 -17.45 3.48 5.49
N LYS A 181 -16.50 4.09 6.20
CA LYS A 181 -16.81 4.79 7.46
C LYS A 181 -17.79 5.95 7.26
N ILE A 182 -17.60 6.75 6.21
CA ILE A 182 -18.52 7.85 5.87
C ILE A 182 -19.91 7.27 5.54
N ALA A 183 -19.98 6.21 4.75
CA ALA A 183 -21.25 5.54 4.42
C ALA A 183 -21.96 5.03 5.68
N ILE A 184 -21.23 4.39 6.60
CA ILE A 184 -21.77 3.92 7.88
C ILE A 184 -22.21 5.08 8.77
N ALA A 185 -21.44 6.17 8.84
CA ALA A 185 -21.82 7.33 9.63
C ALA A 185 -23.08 8.02 9.08
N THR A 186 -23.27 8.00 7.76
CA THR A 186 -24.40 8.64 7.08
C THR A 186 -25.67 7.80 7.13
N HIS A 187 -25.55 6.47 6.94
CA HIS A 187 -26.69 5.56 6.88
C HIS A 187 -26.48 4.32 7.77
N PRO A 188 -26.29 4.48 9.08
CA PRO A 188 -25.93 3.37 9.96
C PRO A 188 -26.98 2.27 10.01
N ASP A 189 -28.26 2.61 9.87
CA ASP A 189 -29.38 1.66 9.94
C ASP A 189 -29.29 0.57 8.87
N ILE A 190 -28.85 0.92 7.66
CA ILE A 190 -28.67 -0.04 6.56
C ILE A 190 -27.59 -1.07 6.94
N PHE A 191 -26.47 -0.60 7.50
CA PHE A 191 -25.38 -1.49 7.90
C PHE A 191 -25.75 -2.35 9.11
N LEU A 192 -26.49 -1.79 10.09
CA LEU A 192 -27.02 -2.56 11.21
C LEU A 192 -27.94 -3.70 10.73
N GLN A 193 -28.83 -3.42 9.77
CA GLN A 193 -29.69 -4.44 9.17
C GLN A 193 -28.88 -5.50 8.43
N VAL A 194 -27.92 -5.10 7.61
CA VAL A 194 -27.04 -6.02 6.87
C VAL A 194 -26.27 -6.93 7.83
N TYR A 195 -25.50 -6.37 8.78
CA TYR A 195 -24.69 -7.19 9.67
C TYR A 195 -25.54 -8.05 10.61
N THR A 196 -26.69 -7.55 11.07
CA THR A 196 -27.64 -8.34 11.85
C THR A 196 -28.19 -9.51 11.05
N ALA A 197 -28.53 -9.30 9.77
CA ALA A 197 -28.97 -10.37 8.88
C ALA A 197 -27.87 -11.43 8.74
N CYS A 198 -26.62 -11.04 8.43
CA CYS A 198 -25.49 -11.97 8.34
C CYS A 198 -25.33 -12.85 9.59
N LEU A 199 -25.42 -12.25 10.78
CA LEU A 199 -25.29 -12.97 12.05
C LEU A 199 -26.47 -13.92 12.31
N ARG A 200 -27.71 -13.50 12.04
CA ARG A 200 -28.92 -14.30 12.25
C ARG A 200 -29.06 -15.46 11.26
N THR A 201 -28.63 -15.26 10.02
CA THR A 201 -28.63 -16.33 9.01
C THR A 201 -27.37 -17.18 9.08
N CYS A 202 -26.39 -16.81 9.91
CA CYS A 202 -25.06 -17.40 9.97
C CYS A 202 -24.36 -17.48 8.61
N VAL A 203 -24.61 -16.48 7.76
CA VAL A 203 -24.01 -16.39 6.43
C VAL A 203 -22.98 -15.28 6.45
N PHE A 204 -21.73 -15.65 6.19
CA PHE A 204 -20.71 -14.69 5.81
C PHE A 204 -20.77 -14.47 4.29
N PRO A 205 -21.00 -13.24 3.80
CA PRO A 205 -21.21 -13.00 2.36
C PRO A 205 -20.04 -13.44 1.49
N ALA A 206 -20.33 -14.16 0.41
CA ALA A 206 -19.29 -14.73 -0.45
C ALA A 206 -18.41 -13.66 -1.12
N CYS A 207 -18.98 -12.49 -1.46
CA CYS A 207 -18.20 -11.37 -1.99
C CYS A 207 -17.14 -10.90 -0.99
N TRP A 208 -17.49 -10.82 0.30
CA TRP A 208 -16.57 -10.42 1.37
C TRP A 208 -15.56 -11.51 1.71
N LYS A 209 -15.77 -12.79 1.34
CA LYS A 209 -14.75 -13.84 1.48
C LYS A 209 -13.62 -13.70 0.46
N ARG A 210 -13.81 -12.89 -0.59
CA ARG A 210 -12.77 -12.64 -1.60
C ARG A 210 -11.68 -11.76 -1.00
N GLN A 211 -10.43 -12.16 -1.22
CA GLN A 211 -9.27 -11.50 -0.62
C GLN A 211 -8.24 -11.16 -1.69
N ARG A 212 -7.55 -10.03 -1.50
CA ARG A 212 -6.37 -9.68 -2.30
C ARG A 212 -5.13 -10.25 -1.61
N LEU A 213 -4.52 -11.26 -2.23
CA LEU A 213 -3.30 -11.87 -1.74
C LEU A 213 -2.06 -11.05 -2.14
N ALA A 214 -1.26 -10.67 -1.16
CA ALA A 214 0.08 -10.11 -1.35
C ALA A 214 1.12 -11.05 -0.75
N LEU A 215 2.12 -11.43 -1.56
CA LEU A 215 3.23 -12.28 -1.12
C LEU A 215 4.43 -11.41 -0.73
N LEU A 216 4.69 -11.29 0.57
CA LEU A 216 5.80 -10.49 1.11
C LEU A 216 7.05 -11.36 1.26
N PRO A 217 8.16 -11.05 0.56
CA PRO A 217 9.39 -11.85 0.65
C PRO A 217 10.03 -11.71 2.04
N LYS A 218 10.53 -12.82 2.57
CA LYS A 218 11.38 -12.87 3.76
C LYS A 218 12.82 -12.51 3.36
N PRO A 219 13.53 -11.69 4.15
CA PRO A 219 14.91 -11.35 3.86
C PRO A 219 15.80 -12.60 3.91
N GLY A 220 16.76 -12.69 2.99
CA GLY A 220 17.78 -13.74 2.98
C GLY A 220 17.30 -15.14 2.58
N LYS A 221 16.10 -15.28 2.01
CA LYS A 221 15.55 -16.57 1.55
C LYS A 221 15.44 -16.67 0.03
N PRO A 222 15.58 -17.87 -0.56
CA PRO A 222 15.51 -18.07 -2.01
C PRO A 222 14.09 -17.79 -2.55
N PRO A 223 13.93 -16.95 -3.59
CA PRO A 223 12.61 -16.50 -4.05
C PRO A 223 11.76 -17.59 -4.73
N GLU A 224 12.33 -18.75 -5.06
CA GLU A 224 11.62 -19.86 -5.70
C GLU A 224 10.82 -20.72 -4.71
N GLU A 225 11.14 -20.63 -3.41
CA GLU A 225 10.52 -21.43 -2.37
C GLU A 225 9.25 -20.78 -1.81
N PRO A 226 8.16 -21.55 -1.60
CA PRO A 226 6.97 -21.04 -0.92
C PRO A 226 7.27 -20.53 0.50
N SER A 227 8.21 -21.18 1.20
CA SER A 227 8.62 -20.85 2.58
C SER A 227 9.22 -19.44 2.72
N SER A 228 9.66 -18.86 1.60
CA SER A 228 10.29 -17.54 1.49
C SER A 228 9.29 -16.40 1.51
N TYR A 229 7.99 -16.68 1.47
CA TYR A 229 6.97 -15.66 1.46
C TYR A 229 6.14 -15.67 2.75
N ARG A 230 5.67 -14.49 3.14
CA ARG A 230 4.59 -14.31 4.11
C ARG A 230 3.34 -13.92 3.32
N PRO A 231 2.29 -14.76 3.28
CA PRO A 231 1.05 -14.38 2.65
C PRO A 231 0.34 -13.32 3.50
N LEU A 232 -0.11 -12.25 2.86
CA LEU A 232 -1.00 -11.26 3.44
C LEU A 232 -2.30 -11.24 2.64
N CYS A 233 -3.40 -11.61 3.28
CA CYS A 233 -4.72 -11.59 2.67
C CYS A 233 -5.50 -10.35 3.09
N MET A 234 -5.80 -9.47 2.14
CA MET A 234 -6.53 -8.23 2.42
C MET A 234 -7.99 -8.40 2.02
N LEU A 235 -8.87 -8.36 3.03
CA LEU A 235 -10.33 -8.36 2.87
C LEU A 235 -10.88 -6.96 2.53
N ASP A 236 -12.08 -6.93 1.96
CA ASP A 236 -12.88 -5.72 1.84
C ASP A 236 -13.24 -5.17 3.23
N THR A 237 -13.40 -3.85 3.35
CA THR A 237 -13.62 -3.19 4.66
C THR A 237 -14.91 -3.65 5.32
N ALA A 238 -15.98 -3.87 4.54
CA ALA A 238 -17.25 -4.38 5.06
C ALA A 238 -17.09 -5.78 5.69
N GLY A 239 -16.33 -6.66 5.04
CA GLY A 239 -15.98 -7.97 5.59
C GLY A 239 -15.19 -7.86 6.89
N LYS A 240 -14.18 -6.99 6.95
CA LYS A 240 -13.39 -6.74 8.17
C LYS A 240 -14.24 -6.22 9.34
N ILE A 241 -15.26 -5.41 9.07
CA ILE A 241 -16.19 -4.93 10.10
C ILE A 241 -16.99 -6.09 10.66
N LEU A 242 -17.55 -6.96 9.80
CA LEU A 242 -18.28 -8.15 10.25
C LEU A 242 -17.39 -9.08 11.07
N GLU A 243 -16.16 -9.36 10.61
CA GLU A 243 -15.18 -10.14 11.38
C GLU A 243 -14.91 -9.52 12.75
N ARG A 244 -14.77 -8.19 12.81
CA ARG A 244 -14.52 -7.51 14.09
C ARG A 244 -15.72 -7.59 15.02
N LEU A 245 -16.94 -7.44 14.52
CA LEU A 245 -18.17 -7.61 15.32
C LEU A 245 -18.24 -9.01 15.94
N ILE A 246 -17.97 -10.05 15.13
CA ILE A 246 -17.93 -11.44 15.61
C ILE A 246 -16.81 -11.60 16.65
N CYS A 247 -15.61 -11.11 16.36
CA CYS A 247 -14.45 -11.19 17.25
C CYS A 247 -14.70 -10.47 18.58
N ASP A 248 -15.29 -9.28 18.58
CA ASP A 248 -15.64 -8.54 19.80
C ASP A 248 -16.63 -9.33 20.67
N ARG A 249 -17.63 -9.99 20.07
CA ARG A 249 -18.58 -10.84 20.82
C ARG A 249 -17.92 -12.09 21.38
N LEU A 250 -17.04 -12.73 20.62
CA LEU A 250 -16.27 -13.90 21.07
C LEU A 250 -15.29 -13.54 22.19
N GLU A 251 -14.60 -12.39 22.08
CA GLU A 251 -13.67 -11.89 23.10
C GLU A 251 -14.34 -11.82 24.48
N VAL A 252 -15.60 -11.34 24.56
CA VAL A 252 -16.38 -11.29 25.81
C VAL A 252 -16.59 -12.69 26.41
N MET A 253 -16.87 -13.69 25.58
CA MET A 253 -17.07 -15.07 26.05
C MET A 253 -15.74 -15.71 26.48
N THR A 254 -14.66 -15.47 25.73
CA THR A 254 -13.34 -16.07 25.98
C THR A 254 -12.58 -15.46 27.15
N GLU A 255 -12.95 -14.25 27.60
CA GLU A 255 -12.40 -13.61 28.80
C GLU A 255 -13.25 -13.89 30.06
N SER A 256 -14.28 -14.73 29.95
CA SER A 256 -15.04 -15.22 31.11
C SER A 256 -14.19 -16.18 31.97
N PRO A 257 -14.56 -16.45 33.24
CA PRO A 257 -13.80 -17.35 34.13
C PRO A 257 -13.58 -18.77 33.59
N TRP A 258 -14.40 -19.20 32.64
CA TRP A 258 -14.32 -20.51 31.97
C TRP A 258 -13.69 -20.44 30.57
N GLY A 259 -13.07 -19.30 30.24
CA GLY A 259 -12.52 -18.99 28.93
C GLY A 259 -11.06 -19.42 28.74
N LEU A 260 -10.21 -18.51 28.26
CA LEU A 260 -8.82 -18.80 27.92
C LEU A 260 -7.94 -19.01 29.17
N SER A 261 -6.99 -19.93 29.07
CA SER A 261 -5.95 -20.16 30.08
C SER A 261 -5.20 -18.88 30.46
N GLU A 262 -4.80 -18.76 31.73
CA GLU A 262 -3.98 -17.65 32.21
C GLU A 262 -2.60 -17.56 31.55
N HIS A 263 -2.11 -18.68 31.00
CA HIS A 263 -0.83 -18.75 30.29
C HIS A 263 -0.94 -18.45 28.78
N GLN A 264 -2.12 -18.06 28.29
CA GLN A 264 -2.31 -17.61 26.92
C GLN A 264 -2.01 -16.11 26.81
N TYR A 265 -0.85 -15.77 26.24
CA TYR A 265 -0.39 -14.38 26.03
C TYR A 265 -0.64 -13.86 24.61
N GLY A 266 -0.47 -14.73 23.60
CA GLY A 266 -0.61 -14.33 22.21
C GLY A 266 -2.05 -13.93 21.87
N PHE A 267 -2.20 -12.78 21.20
CA PHE A 267 -3.48 -12.26 20.69
C PHE A 267 -4.55 -12.02 21.77
N ARG A 268 -4.12 -11.76 23.01
CA ARG A 268 -5.01 -11.47 24.14
C ARG A 268 -4.90 -10.00 24.54
N LYS A 269 -6.04 -9.38 24.88
CA LYS A 269 -6.07 -7.95 25.21
C LYS A 269 -5.40 -7.70 26.56
N GLY A 270 -4.34 -6.89 26.58
CA GLY A 270 -3.67 -6.46 27.81
C GLY A 270 -2.77 -7.52 28.48
N ARG A 271 -2.39 -8.57 27.74
CA ARG A 271 -1.45 -9.62 28.16
C ARG A 271 -0.24 -9.65 27.24
#